data_AF-A0A016VP00-F1
#
_entry.id   AF-A0A016VP00-F1
#
_cell.length_a   1.000
_cell.length_b   1.000
_cell.length_c   1.000
_cell.angle_alpha   90.00
_cell.angle_beta   90.00
_cell.angle_gamma   90.00
#
_symmetry.space_group_name_H-M   'P 1'
#
loop_
_entity.id
_entity.type
_entity.pdbx_description
1 polymer ?
#
loop_
_entity_poly.entity_id
_entity_poly.type
_entity_poly.pdbx_seq_one_letter_code
_entity_poly.pdbx_strand_id
1 'polypeptide(L)'
;MVSRCDFRVIMLYEFELSHSAAEAARNIALAFGTDSPSGRTVRYWFAKFSSGDFDLEDKPGRGGRMSLDDQALRAAVETKPDTTTRTLAAGLRGRYATVSKHLASIGMVRKMQKWTPHDLTDDQQSTRFEICSNLLVRQKNEPFRDRLITVDENGSHLIIRNVVMYG
;
A
#
# COMPACT_ATOMS: atom_id res chain seq x y z
N MET A 1 -15.66 18.81 22.21
CA MET A 1 -15.71 19.44 20.88
C MET A 1 -16.80 18.72 20.09
N VAL A 2 -17.82 19.45 19.64
CA VAL A 2 -18.98 18.85 18.93
C VAL A 2 -18.53 18.45 17.53
N SER A 3 -18.79 17.19 17.14
CA SER A 3 -18.39 16.68 15.84
C SER A 3 -19.31 17.21 14.73
N ARG A 4 -18.89 17.11 13.47
CA ARG A 4 -19.74 17.50 12.34
C ARG A 4 -21.02 16.67 12.24
N CYS A 5 -21.01 15.42 12.69
CA CYS A 5 -22.18 14.56 12.70
C CYS A 5 -23.18 15.02 13.77
N ASP A 6 -22.69 15.40 14.95
CA ASP A 6 -23.53 15.94 16.03
C ASP A 6 -24.28 17.20 15.60
N PHE A 7 -23.62 18.10 14.86
CA PHE A 7 -24.29 19.27 14.30
C PHE A 7 -25.39 18.93 13.29
N ARG A 8 -25.30 17.81 12.57
CA ARG A 8 -26.37 17.37 11.65
C ARG A 8 -27.59 16.87 12.43
N VAL A 9 -27.35 16.15 13.54
CA VAL A 9 -28.41 15.73 14.46
C VAL A 9 -29.12 16.94 15.05
N ILE A 10 -28.36 17.96 15.47
CA ILE A 10 -28.92 19.21 16.00
C ILE A 10 -29.72 19.96 14.92
N MET A 11 -29.23 20.03 13.69
CA MET A 11 -29.99 20.64 12.57
C MET A 11 -31.28 19.88 12.27
N LEU A 12 -31.26 18.54 12.35
CA LEU A 12 -32.46 17.73 12.18
C LEU A 12 -33.47 17.98 13.30
N TYR A 13 -33.01 18.07 14.55
CA TYR A 13 -33.85 18.42 15.68
C TYR A 13 -34.53 19.79 15.50
N GLU A 14 -33.79 20.82 15.10
CA GLU A 14 -34.35 22.14 14.82
C GLU A 14 -35.33 22.14 13.63
N PHE A 15 -35.11 21.26 12.64
CA PHE A 15 -36.02 21.08 11.51
C PHE A 15 -37.35 20.44 11.93
N GLU A 16 -37.32 19.43 12.80
CA GLU A 16 -38.52 18.80 13.37
C GLU A 16 -39.32 19.76 14.27
N LEU A 17 -38.65 20.72 14.91
CA LEU A 17 -39.29 21.83 15.62
C LEU A 17 -39.96 22.86 14.67
N SER A 18 -39.93 22.63 13.36
CA SER A 18 -40.49 23.54 12.34
C SER A 18 -39.85 24.93 12.33
N HIS A 19 -38.62 25.07 12.85
CA HIS A 19 -37.87 26.32 12.74
C HIS A 19 -37.36 26.54 11.31
N SER A 20 -37.14 27.79 10.93
CA SER A 20 -36.47 28.10 9.67
C SER A 20 -34.96 27.85 9.77
N ALA A 21 -34.30 27.60 8.64
CA ALA A 21 -32.84 27.44 8.59
C ALA A 21 -32.08 28.65 9.14
N ALA A 22 -32.68 29.85 9.07
CA ALA A 22 -32.11 31.07 9.62
C ALA A 22 -32.23 31.14 11.15
N GLU A 23 -33.34 30.67 11.71
CA GLU A 23 -33.54 30.55 13.16
C GLU A 23 -32.64 29.48 13.75
N ALA A 24 -32.61 28.29 13.14
CA ALA A 24 -31.73 27.20 13.55
C ALA A 24 -30.26 27.63 13.54
N ALA A 25 -29.81 28.34 12.49
CA ALA A 25 -28.44 28.86 12.44
C ALA A 25 -28.13 29.86 13.57
N ARG A 26 -29.09 30.68 13.99
CA ARG A 26 -28.93 31.59 15.13
C ARG A 26 -28.92 30.83 16.46
N ASN A 27 -29.80 29.85 16.63
CA ASN A 27 -29.86 29.02 17.84
C ASN A 27 -28.57 28.22 18.03
N ILE A 28 -28.08 27.60 16.97
CA ILE A 28 -26.83 26.83 16.99
C ILE A 28 -25.63 27.76 17.24
N ALA A 29 -25.59 28.94 16.61
CA ALA A 29 -24.53 29.92 16.88
C ALA A 29 -24.57 30.45 18.33
N LEU A 30 -25.76 30.62 18.91
CA LEU A 30 -25.95 31.05 20.29
C LEU A 30 -25.49 29.97 21.29
N ALA A 31 -25.74 28.70 20.99
CA ALA A 31 -25.36 27.58 21.85
C ALA A 31 -23.88 27.18 21.72
N PHE A 32 -23.31 27.23 20.51
CA PHE A 32 -21.98 26.65 20.20
C PHE A 32 -20.94 27.68 19.75
N GLY A 33 -21.31 28.95 19.60
CA GLY A 33 -20.38 30.05 19.30
C GLY A 33 -19.58 29.82 18.02
N THR A 34 -18.26 29.96 18.11
CA THR A 34 -17.33 29.84 16.97
C THR A 34 -17.25 28.43 16.38
N ASP A 35 -17.65 27.41 17.13
CA ASP A 35 -17.68 26.03 16.66
C ASP A 35 -18.94 25.72 15.82
N SER A 36 -19.86 26.69 15.72
CA SER A 36 -21.11 26.54 14.97
C SER A 36 -20.87 26.39 13.45
N PRO A 37 -21.63 25.52 12.78
CA PRO A 37 -21.71 25.45 11.33
C PRO A 37 -22.09 26.80 10.72
N SER A 38 -21.56 27.06 9.52
CA SER A 38 -21.93 28.26 8.76
C SER A 38 -23.41 28.23 8.39
N GLY A 39 -24.05 29.40 8.27
CA GLY A 39 -25.44 29.49 7.81
C GLY A 39 -25.68 28.86 6.44
N ARG A 40 -24.66 28.80 5.57
CA ARG A 40 -24.72 28.09 4.28
C ARG A 40 -24.85 26.58 4.49
N THR A 41 -24.12 26.02 5.44
CA THR A 41 -24.19 24.61 5.82
C THR A 41 -25.57 24.26 6.36
N VAL A 42 -26.11 25.08 7.27
CA VAL A 42 -27.45 24.87 7.84
C VAL A 42 -28.52 24.87 6.74
N ARG A 43 -28.51 25.87 5.85
CA ARG A 43 -29.45 25.93 4.71
C ARG A 43 -29.37 24.73 3.79
N TYR A 44 -28.17 24.22 3.51
CA TYR A 44 -27.98 23.02 2.70
C TYR A 44 -28.64 21.79 3.34
N TRP A 45 -28.43 21.58 4.64
CA TRP A 45 -29.04 20.46 5.37
C TRP A 45 -30.56 20.60 5.47
N PHE A 46 -31.07 21.80 5.72
CA PHE A 46 -32.51 22.06 5.72
C PHE A 46 -33.14 21.77 4.36
N ALA A 47 -32.51 22.16 3.25
CA ALA A 47 -32.99 21.80 1.92
C ALA A 47 -32.98 20.29 1.67
N LYS A 48 -31.97 19.59 2.21
CA LYS A 48 -31.87 18.12 2.15
C LYS A 48 -33.02 17.45 2.92
N PHE A 49 -33.30 17.90 4.14
CA PHE A 49 -34.43 17.40 4.95
C PHE A 49 -35.79 17.72 4.32
N SER A 50 -35.97 18.92 3.75
CA SER A 50 -37.17 19.25 2.99
C SER A 50 -37.39 18.37 1.76
N SER A 51 -36.33 17.76 1.22
CA SER A 51 -36.42 16.79 0.13
C SER A 51 -36.69 15.34 0.58
N GLY A 52 -36.82 15.12 1.89
CA GLY A 52 -37.04 13.80 2.50
C GLY A 52 -35.78 12.95 2.68
N ASP A 53 -34.59 13.52 2.45
CA ASP A 53 -33.30 12.83 2.68
C ASP A 53 -32.76 13.16 4.09
N PHE A 54 -33.01 12.25 5.02
CA PHE A 54 -32.58 12.35 6.42
C PHE A 54 -31.26 11.63 6.72
N ASP A 55 -30.51 11.22 5.68
CA ASP A 55 -29.21 10.58 5.85
C ASP A 55 -28.20 11.55 6.48
N LEU A 56 -27.76 11.27 7.70
CA LEU A 56 -26.82 12.12 8.45
C LEU A 56 -25.36 11.77 8.15
N GLU A 57 -25.11 10.69 7.41
CA GLU A 57 -23.75 10.23 7.12
C GLU A 57 -23.08 11.05 6.01
N ASP A 58 -21.74 11.09 6.06
CA ASP A 58 -20.97 11.59 4.93
C ASP A 58 -21.09 10.61 3.76
N LYS A 59 -21.90 10.97 2.75
CA LYS A 59 -21.84 10.28 1.47
C LYS A 59 -20.39 10.39 0.97
N PRO A 60 -19.76 9.29 0.54
CA PRO A 60 -18.41 9.34 0.01
C PRO A 60 -18.42 10.37 -1.13
N GLY A 61 -17.67 11.45 -0.92
CA GLY A 61 -17.70 12.59 -1.83
C GLY A 61 -17.35 12.16 -3.25
N ARG A 62 -17.71 13.01 -4.22
CA ARG A 62 -17.42 12.88 -5.66
C ARG A 62 -15.91 12.93 -5.99
N GLY A 63 -15.04 12.56 -5.05
CA GLY A 63 -13.67 12.17 -5.32
C GLY A 63 -13.70 10.85 -6.05
N GLY A 64 -13.89 10.93 -7.37
CA GLY A 64 -13.86 9.77 -8.24
C GLY A 64 -12.61 8.97 -7.95
N ARG A 65 -12.80 7.78 -7.37
CA ARG A 65 -11.85 6.70 -7.58
C ARG A 65 -11.81 6.56 -9.09
N MET A 66 -10.74 7.03 -9.72
CA MET A 66 -10.39 6.50 -11.03
C MET A 66 -10.33 5.00 -10.79
N SER A 67 -11.31 4.27 -11.29
CA SER A 67 -11.35 2.81 -11.19
C SER A 67 -10.26 2.28 -12.11
N LEU A 68 -9.01 2.44 -11.69
CA LEU A 68 -7.96 1.55 -12.14
C LEU A 68 -8.27 0.21 -11.50
N ASP A 69 -8.44 -0.80 -12.35
CA ASP A 69 -8.65 -2.16 -11.88
C ASP A 69 -7.38 -2.64 -11.17
N ASP A 70 -7.46 -2.78 -9.84
CA ASP A 70 -6.38 -3.24 -8.99
C ASP A 70 -5.94 -4.66 -9.38
N GLN A 71 -6.86 -5.49 -9.90
CA GLN A 71 -6.55 -6.83 -10.37
C GLN A 71 -5.73 -6.79 -11.67
N ALA A 72 -6.12 -5.97 -12.64
CA ALA A 72 -5.33 -5.74 -13.85
C ALA A 72 -3.95 -5.14 -13.54
N LEU A 73 -3.86 -4.21 -12.60
CA LEU A 73 -2.59 -3.62 -12.17
C LEU A 73 -1.68 -4.66 -11.50
N ARG A 74 -2.23 -5.54 -10.64
CA ARG A 74 -1.48 -6.63 -10.02
C ARG A 74 -0.97 -7.62 -11.06
N ALA A 75 -1.81 -8.06 -11.98
CA ALA A 75 -1.43 -8.98 -13.05
C ALA A 75 -0.31 -8.40 -13.94
N ALA A 76 -0.37 -7.11 -14.26
CA ALA A 76 0.66 -6.43 -15.04
C ALA A 76 2.02 -6.42 -14.33
N VAL A 77 2.03 -6.22 -13.00
CA VAL A 77 3.27 -6.25 -12.20
C VAL A 77 3.83 -7.67 -12.10
N GLU A 78 2.98 -8.68 -11.89
CA GLU A 78 3.42 -10.09 -11.79
C GLU A 78 3.98 -10.64 -13.11
N THR A 79 3.40 -10.23 -14.24
CA THR A 79 3.86 -10.66 -15.57
C THR A 79 5.28 -10.14 -15.87
N LYS A 80 5.59 -8.92 -15.44
CA LYS A 80 6.88 -8.26 -15.68
C LYS A 80 7.26 -7.40 -14.47
N PRO A 81 7.95 -7.97 -13.46
CA PRO A 81 8.27 -7.27 -12.21
C PRO A 81 9.23 -6.08 -12.41
N ASP A 82 10.00 -6.06 -13.49
CA ASP A 82 10.97 -4.99 -13.81
C ASP A 82 10.33 -3.78 -14.48
N THR A 83 9.00 -3.77 -14.65
CA THR A 83 8.29 -2.70 -15.35
C THR A 83 8.26 -1.42 -14.52
N THR A 84 8.55 -0.28 -15.15
CA THR A 84 8.46 1.02 -14.47
C THR A 84 7.01 1.46 -14.31
N THR A 85 6.73 2.22 -13.25
CA THR A 85 5.40 2.83 -13.02
C THR A 85 4.92 3.69 -14.19
N ARG A 86 5.83 4.32 -14.95
CA ARG A 86 5.46 5.08 -16.16
C ARG A 86 4.98 4.16 -17.28
N THR A 87 5.64 3.03 -17.49
CA THR A 87 5.24 2.05 -18.50
C THR A 87 3.89 1.41 -18.13
N LEU A 88 3.67 1.10 -16.85
CA LEU A 88 2.38 0.64 -16.34
C LEU A 88 1.27 1.68 -16.54
N ALA A 89 1.56 2.95 -16.26
CA ALA A 89 0.61 4.04 -16.49
C ALA A 89 0.23 4.18 -17.96
N ALA A 90 1.19 4.09 -18.88
CA ALA A 90 0.94 4.11 -20.31
C ALA A 90 0.08 2.93 -20.77
N GLY A 91 0.39 1.71 -20.31
CA GLY A 91 -0.37 0.50 -20.65
C GLY A 91 -1.81 0.51 -20.14
N LEU A 92 -2.03 1.02 -18.92
CA LEU A 92 -3.35 1.10 -18.28
C LEU A 92 -4.11 2.40 -18.63
N ARG A 93 -3.57 3.23 -19.53
CA ARG A 93 -4.10 4.58 -19.85
C ARG A 93 -4.38 5.43 -18.59
N GLY A 94 -3.60 5.19 -17.55
CA GLY A 94 -3.70 5.84 -16.25
C GLY A 94 -2.73 7.00 -16.11
N ARG A 95 -3.01 7.93 -15.19
CA ARG A 95 -2.02 8.93 -14.78
C ARG A 95 -1.00 8.26 -13.86
N TYR A 96 0.26 8.66 -13.98
CA TYR A 96 1.37 8.17 -13.13
C TYR A 96 1.03 8.25 -11.63
N ALA A 97 0.52 9.41 -11.17
CA ALA A 97 0.19 9.61 -9.76
C ALA A 97 -0.92 8.66 -9.27
N THR A 98 -1.90 8.34 -10.12
CA THR A 98 -2.97 7.40 -9.80
C THR A 98 -2.40 5.99 -9.68
N VAL A 99 -1.61 5.55 -10.66
CA VAL A 99 -0.97 4.21 -10.64
C VAL A 99 -0.06 4.07 -9.43
N SER A 100 0.73 5.09 -9.11
CA SER A 100 1.61 5.07 -7.92
C SER A 100 0.84 4.94 -6.61
N LYS A 101 -0.29 5.65 -6.47
CA LYS A 101 -1.15 5.53 -5.27
C LYS A 101 -1.79 4.15 -5.17
N HIS A 102 -2.27 3.62 -6.30
CA HIS A 102 -2.88 2.30 -6.35
C HIS A 102 -1.87 1.19 -6.04
N LEU A 103 -0.65 1.26 -6.60
CA LEU A 103 0.44 0.33 -6.27
C LEU A 103 0.71 0.29 -4.76
N ALA A 104 0.72 1.46 -4.11
CA ALA A 104 0.88 1.54 -2.66
C ALA A 104 -0.32 0.96 -1.90
N SER A 105 -1.56 1.20 -2.34
CA SER A 105 -2.76 0.66 -1.67
C SER A 105 -2.88 -0.86 -1.80
N ILE A 106 -2.38 -1.46 -2.89
CA ILE A 106 -2.34 -2.92 -3.06
C ILE A 106 -1.11 -3.57 -2.40
N GLY A 107 -0.25 -2.79 -1.73
CA GLY A 107 0.93 -3.29 -1.01
C GLY A 107 2.15 -3.62 -1.87
N MET A 108 2.19 -3.16 -3.13
CA MET A 108 3.33 -3.39 -4.02
C MET A 108 4.45 -2.40 -3.72
N VAL A 109 5.65 -2.91 -3.45
CA VAL A 109 6.86 -2.12 -3.16
C VAL A 109 7.94 -2.47 -4.16
N ARG A 110 8.61 -1.44 -4.70
CA ARG A 110 9.76 -1.64 -5.58
C ARG A 110 10.93 -2.20 -4.79
N LYS A 111 11.37 -3.40 -5.13
CA LYS A 111 12.63 -3.98 -4.64
C LYS A 111 13.68 -3.88 -5.73
N MET A 112 14.92 -3.58 -5.35
CA MET A 112 16.04 -3.67 -6.28
C MET A 112 16.38 -5.13 -6.52
N GLN A 113 16.77 -5.45 -7.75
CA GLN A 113 17.26 -6.78 -8.10
C GLN A 113 18.52 -7.09 -7.30
N LYS A 114 18.64 -8.35 -6.86
CA LYS A 114 19.85 -8.83 -6.19
C LYS A 114 20.95 -8.97 -7.23
N TRP A 115 22.15 -8.51 -6.91
CA TRP A 115 23.30 -8.71 -7.78
C TRP A 115 23.65 -10.21 -7.86
N THR A 116 23.68 -10.74 -9.09
CA THR A 116 24.09 -12.11 -9.38
C THR A 116 25.46 -12.06 -10.06
N PRO A 117 26.49 -12.78 -9.55
CA PRO A 117 27.84 -12.68 -10.07
C PRO A 117 28.00 -13.07 -11.55
N HIS A 118 27.30 -14.12 -11.97
CA HIS A 118 27.38 -14.68 -13.31
C HIS A 118 26.02 -15.23 -13.75
N ASP A 119 25.70 -15.04 -15.02
CA ASP A 119 24.59 -15.73 -15.67
C ASP A 119 25.03 -17.15 -16.02
N LEU A 120 24.47 -18.13 -15.31
CA LEU A 120 24.84 -19.54 -15.47
C LEU A 120 24.10 -20.17 -16.64
N THR A 121 24.82 -20.95 -17.44
CA THR A 121 24.20 -21.82 -18.45
C THR A 121 23.47 -22.99 -17.78
N ASP A 122 22.53 -23.62 -18.50
CA ASP A 122 21.78 -24.77 -17.99
C ASP A 122 22.71 -25.92 -17.56
N ASP A 123 23.78 -26.18 -18.33
CA ASP A 123 24.78 -27.19 -17.99
C ASP A 123 25.55 -26.86 -16.71
N GLN A 124 25.92 -25.59 -16.52
CA GLN A 124 26.58 -25.12 -15.30
C GLN A 124 25.65 -25.23 -14.09
N GLN A 125 24.36 -24.93 -14.26
CA GLN A 125 23.36 -25.08 -13.21
C GLN A 125 23.19 -26.55 -12.82
N SER A 126 23.08 -27.45 -13.81
CA SER A 126 22.95 -28.89 -13.59
C SER A 126 24.15 -29.46 -12.85
N THR A 127 25.36 -29.15 -13.33
CA THR A 127 26.62 -29.58 -12.71
C THR A 127 26.72 -29.09 -11.25
N ARG A 128 26.38 -27.82 -11.00
CA ARG A 128 26.35 -27.28 -9.63
C ARG A 128 25.32 -27.98 -8.75
N PHE A 129 24.13 -28.28 -9.29
CA PHE A 129 23.08 -28.98 -8.56
C PHE A 129 23.51 -30.39 -8.15
N GLU A 130 24.11 -31.15 -9.08
CA GLU A 130 24.63 -32.49 -8.80
C GLU A 130 25.75 -32.48 -7.75
N ILE A 131 26.75 -31.60 -7.91
CA ILE A 131 27.84 -31.46 -6.95
C ILE A 131 27.30 -31.11 -5.56
N CYS A 132 26.44 -30.09 -5.46
CA CYS A 132 25.85 -29.68 -4.18
C CYS A 132 25.01 -30.79 -3.54
N SER A 133 24.22 -31.52 -4.33
CA SER A 133 23.39 -32.63 -3.84
C SER A 133 24.25 -33.77 -3.30
N ASN A 134 25.30 -34.15 -4.02
CA ASN A 134 26.25 -35.18 -3.59
C ASN A 134 27.00 -34.77 -2.33
N LEU A 135 27.48 -33.52 -2.25
CA LEU A 135 28.16 -32.99 -1.05
C LEU A 135 27.21 -32.94 0.15
N LEU A 136 25.93 -32.62 -0.06
CA LEU A 136 24.93 -32.60 1.01
C LEU A 136 24.64 -34.01 1.56
N VAL A 137 24.49 -35.01 0.70
CA VAL A 137 24.31 -36.40 1.10
C VAL A 137 25.56 -36.91 1.84
N ARG A 138 26.74 -36.65 1.27
CA ARG A 138 28.01 -37.02 1.90
C ARG A 138 28.14 -36.39 3.29
N GLN A 139 27.80 -35.11 3.45
CA GLN A 139 27.88 -34.44 4.75
C GLN A 139 26.95 -35.04 5.80
N LYS A 140 25.80 -35.61 5.41
CA LYS A 140 24.88 -36.30 6.33
C LYS A 140 25.40 -37.68 6.74
N ASN A 141 26.01 -38.41 5.80
CA ASN A 141 26.48 -39.77 6.04
C ASN A 141 27.85 -39.80 6.74
N GLU A 142 28.75 -38.91 6.33
CA GLU A 142 30.09 -38.75 6.89
C GLU A 142 30.43 -37.26 6.95
N PRO A 143 30.19 -36.58 8.09
CA PRO A 143 30.48 -35.17 8.25
C PRO A 143 31.96 -34.86 7.99
N PHE A 144 32.23 -33.97 7.03
CA PHE A 144 33.59 -33.64 6.61
C PHE A 144 33.93 -32.15 6.69
N ARG A 145 32.96 -31.30 7.07
CA ARG A 145 33.15 -29.84 7.23
C ARG A 145 34.33 -29.48 8.14
N ASP A 146 34.51 -30.19 9.24
CA ASP A 146 35.58 -29.90 10.22
C ASP A 146 36.98 -30.27 9.71
N ARG A 147 37.05 -31.01 8.59
CA ARG A 147 38.29 -31.41 7.92
C ARG A 147 38.54 -30.60 6.64
N LEU A 148 37.65 -29.65 6.30
CA LEU A 148 37.72 -28.90 5.06
C LEU A 148 38.69 -27.71 5.21
N ILE A 149 39.73 -27.68 4.39
CA ILE A 149 40.62 -26.53 4.25
C ILE A 149 40.27 -25.87 2.91
N THR A 150 39.88 -24.59 2.92
CA THR A 150 39.57 -23.83 1.72
C THR A 150 40.62 -22.76 1.49
N VAL A 151 41.03 -22.60 0.24
CA VAL A 151 41.96 -21.54 -0.20
C VAL A 151 41.28 -20.77 -1.32
N ASP A 152 41.32 -19.45 -1.23
CA ASP A 152 40.84 -18.53 -2.27
C ASP A 152 41.84 -17.38 -2.41
N GLU A 153 42.01 -16.90 -3.63
CA GLU A 153 42.85 -15.75 -3.94
C GLU A 153 41.96 -14.53 -4.18
N ASN A 154 42.04 -13.54 -3.31
CA ASN A 154 41.25 -12.33 -3.45
C ASN A 154 42.17 -11.12 -3.70
N GLY A 155 42.34 -10.76 -4.97
CA GLY A 155 43.26 -9.71 -5.38
C GLY A 155 44.73 -10.08 -5.09
N SER A 156 45.44 -9.24 -4.33
CA SER A 156 46.88 -9.39 -4.03
C SER A 156 47.19 -10.20 -2.77
N HIS A 157 46.18 -10.82 -2.12
CA HIS A 157 46.33 -11.44 -0.80
C HIS A 157 45.82 -12.88 -0.79
N LEU A 158 46.67 -13.81 -0.33
CA LEU A 158 46.31 -15.20 -0.06
C LEU A 158 45.61 -15.29 1.31
N ILE A 159 44.40 -15.84 1.35
CA ILE A 159 43.64 -16.02 2.60
C ILE A 159 43.45 -17.52 2.85
N ILE A 160 44.10 -18.06 3.88
CA ILE A 160 43.88 -19.42 4.38
C ILE A 160 42.92 -19.33 5.57
N ARG A 161 41.74 -19.96 5.48
CA ARG A 161 40.76 -20.03 6.57
C ARG A 161 40.51 -21.48 6.96
N ASN A 162 40.66 -21.77 8.25
CA ASN A 162 40.07 -22.95 8.86
C ASN A 162 38.61 -22.61 9.19
N VAL A 163 37.66 -23.33 8.60
CA VAL A 163 36.23 -23.13 8.89
C VAL A 163 35.91 -23.87 10.18
N VAL A 164 36.11 -23.22 11.32
CA VAL A 164 35.62 -23.73 12.61
C VAL A 164 34.25 -23.13 12.86
N MET A 165 33.19 -23.86 12.47
CA MET A 165 31.82 -23.50 12.80
C MET A 165 31.49 -24.07 14.18
N TYR A 166 31.66 -23.29 15.24
CA TYR A 166 31.09 -23.66 16.54
C TYR A 166 29.56 -23.53 16.45
N GLY A 167 28.87 -24.65 16.70
CA GLY A 167 27.41 -24.75 16.75
C GLY A 167 26.81 -24.13 18.00
#